data_AF-A0A7W1KNG8-F1
#
_entry.id   AF-A0A7W1KNG8-F1
#
_cell.length_a   1.000
_cell.length_b   1.000
_cell.length_c   1.000
_cell.angle_alpha   90.00
_cell.angle_beta   90.00
_cell.angle_gamma   90.00
#
_symmetry.space_group_name_H-M   'P 1'
#
loop_
_entity.id
_entity.type
_entity.pdbx_description
1 polymer ?
#
loop_
_entity_poly.entity_id
_entity_poly.type
_entity_poly.pdbx_seq_one_letter_code
_entity_poly.pdbx_strand_id
1 'polypeptide(L)' 'MELEVSDLALVVGDWSFTGTGPQGEPVKLAAKNADVLRRQADGTWRFVIDNPWGTD' A
#
# COMPACT_ATOMS: atom_id res chain seq x y z
N MET A 1 -10.45 -0.09 4.26
CA MET A 1 -10.84 -0.92 5.43
C MET A 1 -9.58 -1.26 6.18
N GLU A 2 -9.62 -1.22 7.51
CA GLU A 2 -8.49 -1.57 8.36
C GLU A 2 -8.92 -2.61 9.40
N LEU A 3 -8.12 -3.65 9.56
CA LEU A 3 -8.30 -4.70 10.56
C LEU A 3 -6.99 -4.86 11.33
N GLU A 4 -7.04 -4.75 12.65
CA GLU A 4 -5.85 -4.79 13.52
C GLU A 4 -5.84 -6.00 14.45
N VAL A 5 -4.66 -6.56 14.70
CA VAL A 5 -4.39 -7.53 15.77
C VAL A 5 -2.98 -7.34 16.32
N SER A 6 -2.87 -7.13 17.64
CA SER A 6 -1.60 -6.81 18.31
C SER A 6 -0.90 -5.61 17.66
N ASP A 7 0.29 -5.81 17.08
CA ASP A 7 1.07 -4.79 16.38
C ASP A 7 0.91 -4.87 14.86
N LEU A 8 -0.02 -5.67 14.33
CA LEU A 8 -0.25 -5.84 12.89
C LEU A 8 -1.57 -5.21 12.46
N ALA A 9 -1.56 -4.63 11.26
CA ALA A 9 -2.73 -4.11 10.57
C ALA A 9 -2.78 -4.65 9.14
N LEU A 10 -3.97 -5.09 8.69
CA LEU A 10 -4.31 -5.24 7.28
C LEU A 10 -4.98 -3.95 6.82
N VAL A 11 -4.42 -3.30 5.80
CA VAL A 11 -4.95 -2.07 5.21
C VAL A 11 -5.32 -2.33 3.76
N VAL A 12 -6.60 -2.13 3.44
CA VAL A 12 -7.13 -2.21 2.07
C VAL A 12 -7.65 -0.84 1.67
N GLY A 13 -7.16 -0.33 0.55
CA GLY A 13 -7.46 1.01 0.05
C GLY A 13 -7.38 1.10 -1.48
N ASP A 14 -7.82 2.25 -1.98
CA ASP A 14 -7.70 2.62 -3.39
C ASP A 14 -6.52 3.59 -3.54
N TRP A 15 -5.70 3.40 -4.57
CA TRP A 15 -4.61 4.31 -4.89
C TRP A 15 -4.61 4.69 -6.37
N SER A 16 -3.99 5.82 -6.67
CA SER A 16 -3.70 6.25 -8.03
C SER A 16 -2.34 6.92 -8.11
N PHE A 17 -1.69 6.78 -9.26
CA PHE A 17 -0.39 7.36 -9.56
C PHE A 17 -0.45 8.02 -10.93
N THR A 18 0.11 9.23 -11.01
CA THR A 18 0.42 9.89 -12.28
C THR A 18 1.91 10.16 -12.29
N GLY A 19 2.60 9.80 -13.37
CA GLY A 19 4.02 10.00 -13.50
C GLY A 19 4.49 9.97 -14.94
N THR A 20 5.81 9.87 -15.09
CA THR A 20 6.49 9.81 -16.37
C THR A 20 7.28 8.53 -16.44
N GLY A 21 7.09 7.77 -17.52
CA GLY A 21 7.79 6.52 -17.76
C GLY A 21 9.22 6.73 -18.26
N PRO A 22 10.00 5.65 -18.39
CA PRO A 22 11.43 5.74 -18.72
C PRO A 22 11.74 6.41 -20.06
N GLN A 23 10.78 6.46 -20.99
CA GLN A 23 10.96 7.08 -22.32
C GLN A 23 10.26 8.45 -22.41
N GLY A 24 9.83 9.02 -21.28
CA GLY A 24 9.18 10.34 -21.22
C GLY A 24 7.67 10.31 -21.45
N GLU A 25 7.08 9.13 -21.67
CA GLU A 25 5.66 8.93 -21.85
C GLU A 25 4.87 9.14 -20.54
N PRO A 26 3.65 9.69 -20.58
CA PRO A 26 2.82 9.81 -19.39
C PRO A 26 2.32 8.43 -18.93
N VAL A 27 2.44 8.18 -17.62
CA VAL A 27 1.94 6.98 -16.95
C VAL A 27 0.79 7.37 -16.02
N LYS A 28 -0.33 6.65 -16.11
CA LYS A 28 -1.44 6.74 -15.18
C LYS A 28 -1.83 5.35 -14.71
N LEU A 29 -1.73 5.11 -13.41
CA LEU A 29 -2.08 3.83 -12.77
C LEU A 29 -3.11 4.08 -11.68
N ALA A 30 -3.97 3.10 -11.45
CA ALA A 30 -4.87 3.06 -10.31
C ALA A 30 -5.22 1.60 -10.02
N ALA A 31 -5.28 1.23 -8.75
CA ALA A 31 -5.69 -0.09 -8.31
C ALA A 31 -6.15 -0.07 -6.85
N LYS A 32 -6.60 -1.23 -6.38
CA LYS A 32 -6.80 -1.51 -4.96
C LYS A 32 -5.56 -2.19 -4.40
N ASN A 33 -5.10 -1.77 -3.22
CA ASN A 33 -4.00 -2.42 -2.52
C ASN A 33 -4.51 -3.34 -1.40
N ALA A 34 -3.63 -4.20 -0.91
CA ALA A 34 -3.83 -5.01 0.29
C ALA A 34 -2.50 -5.12 1.05
N ASP A 35 -2.29 -4.23 2.00
CA ASP A 35 -1.00 -4.06 2.67
C ASP A 35 -1.04 -4.62 4.09
N VAL A 36 0.10 -5.16 4.54
CA VAL A 36 0.28 -5.56 5.95
C VAL A 36 1.29 -4.62 6.58
N LEU A 37 0.88 -3.91 7.62
CA LEU A 37 1.74 -2.99 8.37
C LEU A 37 2.03 -3.55 9.76
N ARG A 38 3.20 -3.20 10.31
CA ARG A 38 3.56 -3.47 11.70
C ARG A 38 3.88 -2.17 12.45
N ARG A 39 3.30 -2.02 13.63
CA ARG A 39 3.62 -0.97 14.58
C ARG A 39 4.93 -1.31 15.29
N GLN A 40 5.89 -0.43 15.15
CA GLN A 40 7.20 -0.58 15.78
C GLN A 40 7.14 -0.18 17.26
N ALA A 41 8.18 -0.48 18.01
CA ALA A 41 8.30 -0.10 19.42
C ALA A 41 8.28 1.43 19.64
N ASP A 42 8.70 2.20 18.64
CA ASP A 42 8.63 3.67 18.63
C ASP A 42 7.24 4.22 18.28
N GLY A 43 6.25 3.33 18.05
CA GLY A 43 4.88 3.67 17.73
C GLY A 43 4.61 3.95 16.26
N THR A 44 5.64 3.98 15.39
CA THR A 44 5.51 4.18 13.94
C THR A 44 4.96 2.93 13.25
N TRP A 45 4.23 3.10 12.16
CA TRP A 45 3.82 1.98 11.30
C TRP A 45 4.77 1.84 10.12
N ARG A 46 5.11 0.60 9.76
CA ARG A 46 5.95 0.28 8.60
C ARG A 46 5.38 -0.90 7.83
N PHE A 47 5.59 -0.94 6.53
CA PHE A 47 5.19 -2.07 5.70
C PHE A 47 5.95 -3.33 6.08
N VAL A 48 5.20 -4.42 6.27
CA VAL A 48 5.69 -5.80 6.28
C VAL A 48 5.53 -6.40 4.89
N ILE A 49 4.36 -6.19 4.28
CA ILE A 49 4.05 -6.53 2.90
C ILE A 49 3.37 -5.31 2.28
N ASP A 50 3.84 -4.91 1.11
CA ASP A 50 3.21 -3.93 0.23
C ASP A 50 2.73 -4.69 -1.01
N ASN A 51 1.40 -4.76 -1.19
CA ASN A 51 0.80 -5.36 -2.37
C ASN A 51 -0.08 -4.33 -3.07
N PRO A 52 0.53 -3.52 -3.96
CA PRO A 52 -0.19 -2.46 -4.65
C PRO A 52 -1.26 -2.98 -5.62
N TRP A 53 -1.29 -4.28 -5.94
CA TRP A 53 -2.24 -4.84 -6.89
C TRP A 53 -3.37 -5.64 -6.25
N GLY A 54 -3.39 -5.76 -4.92
CA GLY A 54 -4.42 -6.52 -4.22
C GLY A 54 -4.47 -7.99 -4.69
N THR A 55 -5.66 -8.59 -4.65
CA THR A 55 -5.87 -10.00 -5.06
C THR A 55 -7.15 -10.21 -5.88
N ASP A 56 -7.84 -9.14 -6.25
CA ASP A 56 -9.09 -9.19 -7.01
C ASP A 56 -8.86 -9.41 -8.52
#